data_AF-A0A7S9C595-F1
#
_entry.id   AF-A0A7S9C595-F1
#
_cell.length_a   1.000
_cell.length_b   1.000
_cell.length_c   1.000
_cell.angle_alpha   90.00
_cell.angle_beta   90.00
_cell.angle_gamma   90.00
#
_symmetry.space_group_name_H-M   'P 1'
#
loop_
_entity.id
_entity.type
_entity.pdbx_description
1 polymer ?
#
loop_
_entity_poly.entity_id
_entity_poly.type
_entity_poly.pdbx_seq_one_letter_code
_entity_poly.pdbx_strand_id
1 'polypeptide(L)'
;MSDEGRDKAGQDLKDASARPVSFLQTVKAIAWAFFGVRRGADYDKDVAKLNPVHVIIAGVIGAALFVLVLVLLVNWVIGSGVAGG
;
A
#
# COMPACT_ATOMS: atom_id res chain seq x y z
N MET A 1 -9.31 45.02 0.94
CA MET A 1 -10.01 43.81 0.45
C MET A 1 -9.04 42.61 0.41
N SER A 2 -8.45 42.21 1.55
CA SER A 2 -7.47 41.09 1.59
C SER A 2 -7.36 40.36 2.95
N ASP A 3 -8.27 40.58 3.91
CA ASP A 3 -8.15 39.95 5.24
C ASP A 3 -9.04 38.70 5.42
N GLU A 4 -10.10 38.57 4.62
CA GLU A 4 -11.11 37.50 4.67
C GLU A 4 -10.68 36.16 4.02
N GLY A 5 -9.42 36.08 3.60
CA GLY A 5 -8.80 34.84 3.08
C GLY A 5 -7.86 34.17 4.08
N ARG A 6 -7.36 34.92 5.08
CA ARG A 6 -6.39 34.41 6.07
C ARG A 6 -7.07 33.67 7.21
N ASP A 7 -8.26 34.12 7.57
CA ASP A 7 -9.17 33.58 8.59
C ASP A 7 -9.84 32.26 8.16
N LYS A 8 -10.20 32.11 6.88
CA LYS A 8 -10.72 30.85 6.32
C LYS A 8 -9.65 29.77 6.27
N ALA A 9 -8.47 30.10 5.75
CA ALA A 9 -7.33 29.18 5.73
C ALA A 9 -6.93 28.71 7.14
N GLY A 10 -7.01 29.59 8.14
CA GLY A 10 -6.76 29.24 9.54
C GLY A 10 -7.83 28.33 10.18
N GLN A 11 -9.08 28.38 9.70
CA GLN A 11 -10.17 27.48 10.13
C GLN A 11 -10.07 26.11 9.45
N ASP A 12 -9.79 26.06 8.15
CA ASP A 12 -9.67 24.80 7.40
C ASP A 12 -8.57 23.87 7.97
N LEU A 13 -7.46 24.45 8.45
CA LEU A 13 -6.37 23.71 9.09
C LEU A 13 -6.76 23.19 10.48
N LYS A 14 -7.57 23.95 11.23
CA LYS A 14 -8.10 23.54 12.54
C LYS A 14 -9.11 22.42 12.38
N ASP A 15 -9.99 22.51 11.37
CA ASP A 15 -10.97 21.48 11.07
C ASP A 15 -10.32 20.20 10.51
N ALA A 16 -9.24 20.32 9.74
CA ALA A 16 -8.47 19.17 9.25
C ALA A 16 -7.74 18.42 10.38
N SER A 17 -7.17 19.14 11.34
CA SER A 17 -6.48 18.56 12.50
C SER A 17 -7.45 18.04 13.58
N ALA A 18 -8.67 18.57 13.62
CA ALA A 18 -9.74 18.08 14.49
C ALA A 18 -10.38 16.77 14.01
N ARG A 19 -10.11 16.33 12.76
CA ARG A 19 -10.54 15.01 12.29
C ARG A 19 -9.69 13.95 13.00
N PRO A 20 -10.28 13.12 13.88
CA PRO A 20 -9.51 12.07 14.53
C PRO A 20 -9.04 11.10 13.46
N VAL A 21 -7.73 11.08 13.20
CA VAL A 21 -7.10 10.03 12.41
C VAL A 21 -7.35 8.74 13.17
N SER A 22 -8.26 7.91 12.66
CA SER A 22 -8.71 6.72 13.37
C SER A 22 -7.53 5.78 13.53
N PHE A 23 -7.28 5.29 14.74
CA PHE A 23 -6.25 4.27 15.02
C PHE A 23 -6.35 3.08 14.07
N LEU A 24 -7.58 2.69 13.72
CA LEU A 24 -7.84 1.64 12.75
C LEU A 24 -7.39 1.98 11.33
N GLN A 25 -7.38 3.25 10.92
CA GLN A 25 -6.80 3.69 9.64
C GLN A 25 -5.28 3.56 9.65
N THR A 26 -4.62 3.88 10.77
CA THR A 26 -3.18 3.69 10.93
C THR A 26 -2.79 2.21 10.86
N VAL A 27 -3.50 1.35 11.60
CA VAL A 27 -3.28 -0.10 11.57
C VAL A 27 -3.56 -0.66 10.16
N LYS A 28 -4.62 -0.20 9.51
CA LYS A 28 -4.94 -0.58 8.13
C LYS A 28 -3.85 -0.11 7.17
N ALA A 29 -3.36 1.12 7.28
CA ALA A 29 -2.27 1.63 6.45
C ALA A 29 -0.98 0.81 6.61
N ILE A 30 -0.66 0.42 7.85
CA ILE A 30 0.49 -0.44 8.15
C ILE A 30 0.28 -1.85 7.59
N ALA A 31 -0.89 -2.46 7.78
CA ALA A 31 -1.22 -3.77 7.22
C ALA A 31 -1.13 -3.79 5.68
N TRP A 32 -1.59 -2.72 5.03
CA TRP A 32 -1.45 -2.54 3.58
C TRP A 32 0.00 -2.28 3.15
N ALA A 33 0.82 -1.66 4.00
CA ALA A 33 2.26 -1.53 3.78
C ALA A 33 2.99 -2.87 3.89
N PHE A 34 2.60 -3.74 4.82
CA PHE A 34 3.14 -5.09 4.96
C PHE A 34 2.73 -6.02 3.80
N PHE A 35 1.49 -5.89 3.34
CA PHE A 35 0.97 -6.70 2.25
C PHE A 35 1.33 -6.15 0.85
N GLY A 36 1.81 -4.90 0.76
CA GLY A 36 2.40 -4.33 -0.46
C GLY A 36 1.41 -3.87 -1.53
N VAL A 37 0.10 -3.80 -1.25
CA VAL A 37 -0.90 -3.46 -2.27
C VAL A 37 -1.09 -1.94 -2.34
N ARG A 38 -0.18 -1.25 -3.00
CA ARG A 38 -0.23 0.21 -3.22
C ARG A 38 -1.36 0.62 -4.19
N ARG A 39 -2.64 0.36 -3.88
CA ARG A 39 -3.77 0.68 -4.76
C ARG A 39 -4.97 1.32 -4.04
N GLY A 40 -4.69 2.34 -3.25
CA GLY A 40 -5.63 3.39 -2.86
C GLY A 40 -4.78 4.61 -2.50
N ALA A 41 -4.72 5.67 -3.28
CA ALA A 41 -5.84 6.59 -3.36
C ALA A 41 -5.91 7.44 -4.65
N ASP A 42 -5.01 7.26 -5.63
CA ASP A 42 -4.93 8.16 -6.79
C ASP A 42 -4.88 7.42 -8.15
N TYR A 43 -5.59 6.31 -8.26
CA TYR A 43 -5.65 5.47 -9.48
C TYR A 43 -7.00 5.58 -10.19
N ASP A 44 -7.73 6.69 -10.02
CA ASP A 44 -9.06 6.89 -10.64
C ASP A 44 -9.08 7.95 -11.74
N LYS A 45 -8.01 8.73 -11.92
CA LYS A 45 -8.02 9.82 -12.93
C LYS A 45 -7.40 9.46 -14.29
N ASP A 46 -6.42 8.56 -14.35
CA ASP A 46 -5.72 8.21 -15.60
C ASP A 46 -5.82 6.73 -16.01
N VAL A 47 -6.50 5.92 -15.21
CA VAL A 47 -6.51 4.44 -15.32
C VAL A 47 -7.71 3.94 -16.11
N ALA A 48 -8.73 4.78 -16.24
CA ALA A 48 -9.84 4.55 -17.15
C ALA A 48 -9.41 4.55 -18.63
N LYS A 49 -8.21 5.05 -18.96
CA LYS A 49 -7.72 5.15 -20.34
C LYS A 49 -6.75 4.05 -20.77
N LEU A 50 -6.13 3.29 -19.84
CA LEU A 50 -5.25 2.16 -20.12
C LEU A 50 -5.48 1.02 -19.09
N ASN A 51 -5.78 -0.18 -19.60
CA ASN A 51 -6.49 -1.25 -18.89
C ASN A 51 -5.94 -1.63 -17.49
N PRO A 52 -6.73 -1.50 -16.40
CA PRO A 52 -6.36 -1.87 -15.02
C PRO A 52 -6.04 -3.37 -14.83
N VAL A 53 -6.33 -4.17 -15.85
CA VAL A 53 -6.07 -5.61 -15.95
C VAL A 53 -4.56 -5.90 -15.91
N HIS A 54 -3.72 -5.08 -16.55
CA HIS A 54 -2.28 -5.35 -16.62
C HIS A 54 -1.62 -5.31 -15.23
N VAL A 55 -2.05 -4.38 -14.38
CA VAL A 55 -1.55 -4.25 -13.00
C VAL A 55 -1.92 -5.47 -12.15
N ILE A 56 -3.13 -6.01 -12.34
CA ILE A 56 -3.59 -7.21 -11.64
C ILE A 56 -2.77 -8.42 -12.09
N ILE A 57 -2.56 -8.59 -13.39
CA ILE A 57 -1.74 -9.67 -13.95
C ILE A 57 -0.30 -9.59 -13.43
N ALA A 58 0.31 -8.40 -13.47
CA ALA A 58 1.66 -8.19 -12.95
C ALA A 58 1.77 -8.49 -11.45
N GLY A 59 0.77 -8.11 -10.65
CA GLY A 59 0.71 -8.41 -9.22
C GLY A 59 0.60 -9.92 -8.94
N VAL A 60 -0.27 -10.63 -9.68
CA VAL A 60 -0.44 -12.09 -9.55
C VAL A 60 0.83 -12.83 -9.95
N ILE A 61 1.47 -12.44 -11.06
CA ILE A 61 2.73 -13.03 -11.50
C ILE A 61 3.82 -12.77 -10.46
N GLY A 62 3.93 -11.55 -9.94
CA GLY A 62 4.90 -11.20 -8.90
C GLY A 62 4.72 -12.01 -7.61
N ALA A 63 3.47 -12.19 -7.16
CA ALA A 63 3.16 -13.03 -6.00
C ALA A 63 3.49 -14.50 -6.23
N ALA A 64 3.16 -15.05 -7.40
CA ALA A 64 3.46 -16.43 -7.76
C ALA A 64 4.98 -16.68 -7.79
N LEU A 65 5.75 -15.76 -8.40
CA LEU A 65 7.20 -15.82 -8.42
C LEU A 65 7.80 -15.74 -7.01
N PHE A 66 7.29 -14.85 -6.16
CA PHE A 66 7.75 -14.71 -4.78
C PHE A 66 7.56 -16.01 -3.99
N VAL A 67 6.39 -16.63 -4.09
CA VAL A 67 6.11 -17.92 -3.44
C VAL A 67 7.03 -19.02 -3.99
N LEU A 68 7.23 -19.09 -5.30
CA LEU A 68 8.16 -20.06 -5.90
C LEU A 68 9.58 -19.91 -5.35
N VAL A 69 10.09 -18.68 -5.22
CA VAL A 69 11.40 -18.41 -4.64
C VAL A 69 11.48 -18.89 -3.19
N LEU A 70 10.45 -18.63 -2.37
CA LEU A 70 10.40 -19.12 -0.99
C LEU A 70 10.41 -20.64 -0.92
N VAL A 71 9.63 -21.32 -1.76
CA VAL A 71 9.58 -22.78 -1.80
C VAL A 71 10.92 -23.38 -2.23
N LEU A 72 11.56 -22.81 -3.26
CA LEU A 72 12.89 -23.24 -3.69
C LEU A 72 13.93 -23.07 -2.59
N LEU A 73 13.88 -21.94 -1.87
CA LEU A 73 14.77 -21.66 -0.75
C LEU A 73 14.55 -22.70 0.36
N VAL A 74 13.31 -22.97 0.75
CA VAL A 74 12.97 -23.97 1.78
C VAL A 74 13.47 -25.35 1.37
N ASN A 75 13.22 -25.76 0.13
CA ASN A 75 13.67 -27.04 -0.40
C ASN A 75 15.20 -27.13 -0.40
N TRP A 76 15.89 -26.04 -0.74
CA TRP A 76 17.35 -25.96 -0.67
C TRP A 76 17.87 -26.06 0.77
N VAL A 77 17.23 -25.40 1.74
CA VAL A 77 17.61 -25.47 3.16
C VAL A 77 17.45 -26.89 3.72
N ILE A 78 16.35 -27.57 3.37
CA ILE A 78 16.10 -28.95 3.80
C ILE A 78 17.11 -29.90 3.13
N GLY A 79 17.37 -29.73 1.84
CA GLY A 79 18.30 -30.58 1.08
C GLY A 79 19.78 -30.33 1.38
N SER A 80 20.17 -29.12 1.77
CA SER A 80 21.56 -28.74 2.07
C SER A 80 22.04 -29.13 3.46
N GLY A 81 21.17 -29.73 4.29
CA GLY A 81 21.56 -30.19 5.63
C GLY A 81 21.72 -29.08 6.68
N VAL A 82 21.42 -27.82 6.34
CA VAL A 82 21.37 -26.70 7.31
C VAL A 82 20.30 -26.90 8.39
N ALA A 83 19.29 -27.74 8.14
CA ALA A 83 18.27 -28.12 9.11
C ALA A 83 18.67 -29.30 10.04
N GLY A 84 19.88 -29.86 9.88
CA GLY A 84 20.37 -31.02 10.64
C GLY A 84 21.67 -30.79 11.41
N GLY A 85 22.13 -29.54 11.53
CA GLY A 85 23.29 -29.14 12.34
C GLY A 85 22.91 -28.50 13.66
#